data_AF-A0A522XC90-F1
#
_entry.id   AF-A0A522XC90-F1
#
_cell.length_a   1.000
_cell.length_b   1.000
_cell.length_c   1.000
_cell.angle_alpha   90.00
_cell.angle_beta   90.00
_cell.angle_gamma   90.00
#
_symmetry.space_group_name_H-M   'P 1'
#
loop_
_entity.id
_entity.type
_entity.pdbx_description
1 polymer ?
#
loop_
_entity_poly.entity_id
_entity_poly.type
_entity_poly.pdbx_seq_one_letter_code
_entity_poly.pdbx_strand_id
1 'polypeptide(L)'
;MVSQNARRSTPHLTMASWVAVGAIALLLGPVQPAQSQRPTCSRPDTPENMAFCVNEAFTAADAELNWMYNEVISNLSEPRRELLIDAQLDWINYRDAACEFEVSGRLGSIVPLLEITCQTRLTNVRTEELTAYQYNYYPNHRQDLASLERQHRSIVNNFRAYRSTALLDASERTWQQYRDTVCRFERTGGGNAAWENCRIRLTQQRISDLNLSAR
;
A
#
# COMPACT_ATOMS: atom_id res chain seq x y z
N MET A 1 -9.27 24.69 63.50
CA MET A 1 -9.55 23.51 64.36
C MET A 1 -8.49 22.47 64.07
N VAL A 2 -7.85 21.94 65.12
CA VAL A 2 -6.92 20.79 65.18
C VAL A 2 -5.57 21.02 64.45
N SER A 3 -4.44 21.34 65.09
CA SER A 3 -3.70 20.75 66.22
C SER A 3 -2.74 19.62 65.81
N GLN A 4 -1.48 19.80 66.24
CA GLN A 4 -0.45 18.81 66.61
C GLN A 4 0.51 18.21 65.56
N ASN A 5 1.74 18.74 65.60
CA ASN A 5 2.99 18.06 65.99
C ASN A 5 3.03 16.52 65.99
N ALA A 6 4.04 15.96 65.32
CA ALA A 6 4.77 14.81 65.86
C ALA A 6 6.18 14.69 65.24
N ARG A 7 7.21 14.87 66.09
CA ARG A 7 8.57 14.35 65.90
C ARG A 7 8.57 12.84 66.12
N ARG A 8 9.27 12.06 65.31
CA ARG A 8 9.89 10.75 65.67
C ARG A 8 11.14 10.56 64.79
N SER A 9 12.36 10.60 65.34
CA SER A 9 13.10 9.54 66.07
C SER A 9 13.72 8.50 65.13
N THR A 10 15.03 8.61 64.89
CA THR A 10 15.87 7.61 64.23
C THR A 10 16.28 6.50 65.19
N PRO A 11 16.17 5.21 64.83
CA PRO A 11 16.82 4.15 65.58
C PRO A 11 18.27 3.94 65.10
N HIS A 12 19.18 3.88 66.06
CA HIS A 12 20.53 3.37 65.90
C HIS A 12 20.47 1.84 65.81
N LEU A 13 20.98 1.28 64.71
CA LEU A 13 21.22 -0.16 64.57
C LEU A 13 22.68 -0.46 64.89
N THR A 14 22.84 -1.32 65.90
CA THR A 14 24.08 -1.84 66.44
C THR A 14 24.76 -2.83 65.51
N MET A 15 26.09 -2.87 65.64
CA MET A 15 27.05 -3.77 65.00
C MET A 15 26.57 -5.22 64.84
N ALA A 16 26.75 -5.77 63.64
CA ALA A 16 26.72 -7.22 63.39
C ALA A 16 27.89 -7.61 62.46
N SER A 17 28.81 -8.35 63.07
CA SER A 17 29.79 -9.32 62.58
C SER A 17 29.97 -9.54 61.07
N TRP A 18 31.23 -9.44 60.67
CA TRP A 18 31.77 -9.84 59.37
C TRP A 18 31.71 -11.37 59.21
N VAL A 19 30.98 -11.84 58.19
CA VAL A 19 31.21 -13.15 57.58
C VAL A 19 31.57 -12.90 56.12
N ALA A 20 32.85 -13.11 55.81
CA ALA A 20 33.36 -13.07 54.45
C ALA A 20 32.83 -14.28 53.67
N VAL A 21 31.95 -14.05 52.71
CA VAL A 21 31.60 -15.04 51.68
C VAL A 21 32.10 -14.50 50.35
N GLY A 22 32.97 -15.28 49.71
CA GLY A 22 33.81 -14.88 48.58
C GLY A 22 33.04 -14.31 47.38
N ALA A 23 33.61 -13.27 46.79
CA ALA A 23 33.14 -12.68 45.55
C ALA A 23 33.38 -13.66 44.38
N ILE A 24 32.32 -14.31 43.90
CA ILE A 24 32.31 -14.84 42.53
C ILE A 24 32.04 -13.64 41.62
N ALA A 25 33.10 -13.07 41.07
CA ALA A 25 33.00 -12.10 39.99
C ALA A 25 32.51 -12.81 38.72
N LEU A 26 31.19 -12.85 38.53
CA LEU A 26 30.57 -13.19 37.25
C LEU A 26 30.96 -12.09 36.24
N LEU A 27 31.91 -12.41 35.37
CA LEU A 27 32.29 -11.59 34.22
C LEU A 27 31.12 -11.59 33.22
N LEU A 28 30.13 -10.73 33.46
CA LEU A 28 29.16 -10.35 32.44
C LEU A 28 29.87 -9.45 31.43
N GLY A 29 30.47 -10.06 30.40
CA GLY A 29 30.93 -9.33 29.23
C GLY A 29 29.78 -8.55 28.59
N PRO A 30 30.03 -7.40 27.95
CA PRO A 30 28.98 -6.65 27.28
C PRO A 30 28.32 -7.55 26.22
N VAL A 31 27.02 -7.81 26.37
CA VAL A 31 26.21 -8.41 25.33
C VAL A 31 26.15 -7.37 24.21
N GLN A 32 27.02 -7.51 23.21
CA GLN A 32 26.92 -6.68 22.02
C GLN A 32 25.65 -7.10 21.27
N PRO A 33 24.77 -6.16 20.91
CA PRO A 33 23.63 -6.49 20.07
C PRO A 33 24.18 -7.05 18.76
N ALA A 34 23.73 -8.24 18.38
CA ALA A 34 24.01 -8.79 17.06
C ALA A 34 23.52 -7.76 16.03
N GLN A 35 24.46 -7.16 15.29
CA GLN A 35 24.10 -6.27 14.18
C GLN A 35 23.52 -7.16 13.09
N SER A 36 22.19 -7.23 13.00
CA SER A 36 21.51 -7.85 11.88
C SER A 36 21.85 -7.05 10.61
N GLN A 37 22.59 -7.68 9.69
CA GLN A 37 22.82 -7.09 8.38
C GLN A 37 21.47 -7.03 7.67
N ARG A 38 21.10 -5.86 7.12
CA ARG A 38 19.90 -5.75 6.29
C ARG A 38 20.04 -6.72 5.10
N PRO A 39 19.00 -7.49 4.75
CA PRO A 39 19.03 -8.39 3.61
C PRO A 39 19.32 -7.65 2.30
N THR A 40 20.05 -8.28 1.37
CA THR A 40 20.22 -7.74 0.01
C THR A 40 19.03 -8.13 -0.88
N CYS A 41 18.22 -7.15 -1.28
CA CYS A 41 17.02 -7.42 -2.10
C CYS A 41 17.29 -7.75 -3.57
N SER A 42 18.55 -7.68 -4.01
CA SER A 42 18.95 -8.12 -5.36
C SER A 42 18.78 -9.62 -5.57
N ARG A 43 18.87 -10.42 -4.49
CA ARG A 43 18.64 -11.87 -4.52
C ARG A 43 18.29 -12.38 -3.11
N PRO A 44 17.05 -12.19 -2.65
CA PRO A 44 16.63 -12.73 -1.36
C PRO A 44 16.65 -14.27 -1.41
N ASP A 45 17.30 -14.87 -0.43
CA ASP A 45 17.61 -16.30 -0.35
C ASP A 45 16.76 -17.07 0.66
N THR A 46 16.09 -16.38 1.58
CA THR A 46 15.15 -16.95 2.55
C THR A 46 13.74 -16.34 2.43
N PRO A 47 12.68 -17.05 2.91
CA PRO A 47 11.33 -16.48 2.99
C PRO A 47 11.23 -15.17 3.77
N GLU A 48 11.99 -15.03 4.85
CA GLU A 48 12.04 -13.82 5.67
C GLU A 48 12.66 -12.66 4.89
N ASN A 49 13.75 -12.93 4.16
CA ASN A 49 14.39 -11.93 3.30
C ASN A 49 13.48 -11.51 2.13
N MET A 50 12.74 -12.46 1.55
CA MET A 50 11.72 -12.15 0.54
C MET A 50 10.62 -11.26 1.10
N ALA A 51 10.07 -11.61 2.27
CA ALA A 51 9.03 -10.83 2.94
C ALA A 51 9.53 -9.41 3.27
N PHE A 52 10.75 -9.29 3.79
CA PHE A 52 11.37 -7.98 4.03
C PHE A 52 11.45 -7.15 2.75
N CYS A 53 11.94 -7.73 1.64
CA CYS A 53 12.14 -7.00 0.40
C CYS A 53 10.85 -6.56 -0.29
N VAL A 54 9.79 -7.38 -0.30
CA VAL A 54 8.50 -6.96 -0.87
C VAL A 54 7.86 -5.83 -0.05
N ASN A 55 8.02 -5.86 1.28
CA ASN A 55 7.53 -4.78 2.15
C ASN A 55 8.32 -3.48 1.92
N GLU A 56 9.65 -3.53 1.89
CA GLU A 56 10.47 -2.33 1.61
C GLU A 56 10.12 -1.73 0.24
N ALA A 57 9.90 -2.57 -0.79
CA ALA A 57 9.49 -2.11 -2.11
C ALA A 57 8.11 -1.44 -2.09
N PHE A 58 7.13 -2.01 -1.38
CA PHE A 58 5.82 -1.40 -1.22
C PHE A 58 5.89 -0.08 -0.44
N THR A 59 6.65 -0.03 0.67
CA THR A 59 6.85 1.20 1.44
C THR A 59 7.49 2.30 0.60
N ALA A 60 8.47 1.98 -0.24
CA ALA A 60 9.08 2.95 -1.14
C ALA A 60 8.06 3.48 -2.18
N ALA A 61 7.31 2.58 -2.81
CA ALA A 61 6.28 2.95 -3.78
C ALA A 61 5.17 3.81 -3.17
N ASP A 62 4.71 3.47 -1.96
CA ASP A 62 3.68 4.23 -1.25
C ASP A 62 4.18 5.62 -0.84
N ALA A 63 5.43 5.73 -0.40
CA ALA A 63 6.05 7.02 -0.09
C ALA A 63 6.12 7.92 -1.34
N GLU A 64 6.50 7.37 -2.49
CA GLU A 64 6.56 8.11 -3.76
C GLU A 64 5.17 8.56 -4.23
N LEU A 65 4.17 7.66 -4.15
CA LEU A 65 2.78 7.98 -4.44
C LEU A 65 2.26 9.12 -3.57
N ASN A 66 2.49 9.06 -2.26
CA ASN A 66 2.03 10.09 -1.33
C ASN A 66 2.74 11.42 -1.57
N TRP A 67 4.04 11.40 -1.87
CA TRP A 67 4.77 12.61 -2.25
C TRP A 67 4.16 13.24 -3.51
N MET A 68 4.00 12.47 -4.58
CA MET A 68 3.45 12.99 -5.84
C MET A 68 1.99 13.43 -5.70
N TYR A 69 1.18 12.73 -4.93
CA TYR A 69 -0.19 13.14 -4.60
C TYR A 69 -0.21 14.54 -3.97
N ASN A 70 0.68 14.80 -3.00
CA ASN A 70 0.77 16.10 -2.34
C ASN A 70 1.22 17.21 -3.31
N GLU A 71 2.17 16.91 -4.19
CA GLU A 71 2.62 17.84 -5.25
C GLU A 71 1.46 18.22 -6.18
N VAL A 72 0.66 17.24 -6.63
CA VAL A 72 -0.48 17.50 -7.52
C VAL A 72 -1.58 18.26 -6.79
N ILE A 73 -2.03 17.75 -5.63
CA ILE A 73 -3.24 18.25 -4.97
C ILE A 73 -3.08 19.69 -4.46
N SER A 74 -1.87 20.08 -4.05
CA SER A 74 -1.59 21.43 -3.54
C SER A 74 -1.82 22.52 -4.60
N ASN A 75 -1.65 22.18 -5.87
CA ASN A 75 -1.78 23.09 -7.01
C ASN A 75 -3.19 23.12 -7.64
N LEU A 76 -4.14 22.36 -7.10
CA LEU A 76 -5.51 22.29 -7.62
C LEU A 76 -6.43 23.34 -6.98
N SER A 77 -7.37 23.85 -7.79
CA SER A 77 -8.54 24.57 -7.29
C SER A 77 -9.44 23.66 -6.45
N GLU A 78 -10.21 24.24 -5.53
CA GLU A 78 -11.06 23.46 -4.59
C GLU A 78 -11.96 22.42 -5.27
N PRO A 79 -12.74 22.74 -6.33
CA PRO A 79 -13.60 21.73 -6.96
C PRO A 79 -12.82 20.56 -7.58
N ARG A 80 -11.60 20.82 -8.09
CA ARG A 80 -10.74 19.77 -8.64
C ARG A 80 -10.07 18.95 -7.56
N ARG A 81 -9.73 19.60 -6.44
CA ARG A 81 -9.14 18.97 -5.26
C ARG A 81 -10.08 17.91 -4.69
N GLU A 82 -11.35 18.26 -4.51
CA GLU A 82 -12.39 17.31 -4.06
C GLU A 82 -12.47 16.08 -4.99
N LEU A 83 -12.53 16.29 -6.31
CA LEU A 83 -12.56 15.19 -7.27
C LEU A 83 -11.30 14.30 -7.22
N LEU A 84 -10.12 14.89 -6.99
CA LEU A 84 -8.88 14.10 -6.86
C LEU A 84 -8.85 13.31 -5.55
N ILE A 85 -9.37 13.88 -4.46
CA ILE A 85 -9.50 13.18 -3.17
C ILE A 85 -10.41 11.96 -3.35
N ASP A 86 -11.60 12.15 -3.94
CA ASP A 86 -12.54 11.05 -4.21
C ASP A 86 -11.90 9.97 -5.08
N ALA A 87 -11.23 10.38 -6.17
CA ALA A 87 -10.53 9.46 -7.05
C ALA A 87 -9.41 8.69 -6.34
N GLN A 88 -8.70 9.32 -5.40
CA GLN A 88 -7.63 8.67 -4.63
C GLN A 88 -8.18 7.66 -3.62
N LEU A 89 -9.31 7.96 -2.96
CA LEU A 89 -9.98 7.04 -2.06
C LEU A 89 -10.55 5.83 -2.82
N ASP A 90 -11.20 6.07 -3.96
CA ASP A 90 -11.68 4.99 -4.82
C ASP A 90 -10.53 4.15 -5.38
N TRP A 91 -9.39 4.77 -5.69
CA TRP A 91 -8.20 4.06 -6.13
C TRP A 91 -7.69 3.09 -5.05
N ILE A 92 -7.67 3.48 -3.77
CA ILE A 92 -7.27 2.61 -2.67
C ILE A 92 -8.21 1.40 -2.59
N ASN A 93 -9.52 1.64 -2.62
CA ASN A 93 -10.54 0.57 -2.62
C ASN A 93 -10.39 -0.36 -3.83
N TYR A 94 -10.06 0.20 -5.00
CA TYR A 94 -9.76 -0.57 -6.20
C TYR A 94 -8.52 -1.44 -6.02
N ARG A 95 -7.40 -0.86 -5.60
CA ARG A 95 -6.11 -1.54 -5.40
C ARG A 95 -6.29 -2.76 -4.51
N ASP A 96 -6.92 -2.56 -3.35
CA ASP A 96 -7.05 -3.62 -2.34
C ASP A 96 -7.94 -4.75 -2.86
N ALA A 97 -9.12 -4.43 -3.42
CA ALA A 97 -10.01 -5.45 -3.99
C ALA A 97 -9.42 -6.16 -5.22
N ALA A 98 -8.63 -5.45 -6.04
CA ALA A 98 -7.94 -6.04 -7.19
C ALA A 98 -6.85 -7.01 -6.77
N CYS A 99 -6.04 -6.65 -5.77
CA CYS A 99 -4.97 -7.51 -5.31
C CYS A 99 -5.47 -8.72 -4.53
N GLU A 100 -6.53 -8.57 -3.74
CA GLU A 100 -7.22 -9.70 -3.11
C GLU A 100 -7.77 -10.68 -4.17
N PHE A 101 -8.40 -10.16 -5.23
CA PHE A 101 -8.88 -11.00 -6.33
C PHE A 101 -7.73 -11.69 -7.07
N GLU A 102 -6.64 -10.98 -7.37
CA GLU A 102 -5.48 -11.51 -8.11
C GLU A 102 -4.92 -12.77 -7.42
N VAL A 103 -4.81 -12.75 -6.09
CA VAL A 103 -4.26 -13.86 -5.31
C VAL A 103 -5.30 -14.90 -4.86
N SER A 104 -6.60 -14.66 -5.08
CA SER A 104 -7.71 -15.51 -4.57
C SER A 104 -7.67 -17.00 -4.94
N GLY A 105 -6.94 -17.38 -5.99
CA GLY A 105 -6.74 -18.78 -6.41
C GLY A 105 -5.41 -19.39 -5.97
N ARG A 106 -4.60 -18.65 -5.22
CA ARG A 106 -3.28 -19.05 -4.75
C ARG A 106 -3.38 -19.59 -3.32
N LEU A 107 -2.47 -20.49 -2.96
CA LEU A 107 -2.44 -21.14 -1.63
C LEU A 107 -1.03 -21.06 -1.03
N GLY A 108 -0.96 -21.25 0.28
CA GLY A 108 0.29 -21.33 1.04
C GLY A 108 0.80 -19.98 1.54
N SER A 109 1.93 -20.03 2.24
CA SER A 109 2.53 -18.87 2.93
C SER A 109 3.06 -17.78 1.99
N ILE A 110 3.09 -18.02 0.67
CA ILE A 110 3.52 -17.04 -0.33
C ILE A 110 2.44 -16.00 -0.66
N VAL A 111 1.16 -16.30 -0.39
CA VAL A 111 0.01 -15.45 -0.78
C VAL A 111 0.16 -13.99 -0.32
N PRO A 112 0.53 -13.69 0.94
CA PRO A 112 0.72 -12.31 1.38
C PRO A 112 1.81 -11.56 0.59
N LEU A 113 2.89 -12.26 0.19
CA LEU A 113 3.95 -11.64 -0.59
C LEU A 113 3.49 -11.32 -2.03
N LEU A 114 2.66 -12.18 -2.62
CA LEU A 114 2.06 -11.93 -3.94
C LEU A 114 1.09 -10.75 -3.89
N GLU A 115 0.30 -10.65 -2.82
CA GLU A 115 -0.66 -9.55 -2.64
C GLU A 115 0.06 -8.20 -2.51
N ILE A 116 1.09 -8.11 -1.66
CA ILE A 116 1.91 -6.91 -1.52
C ILE A 116 2.59 -6.56 -2.86
N THR A 117 3.07 -7.56 -3.61
CA THR A 117 3.67 -7.31 -4.94
C THR A 117 2.66 -6.71 -5.91
N CYS A 118 1.40 -7.17 -5.89
CA CYS A 118 0.33 -6.54 -6.67
C CYS A 118 0.08 -5.10 -6.21
N GLN A 119 0.02 -4.86 -4.90
CA GLN A 119 -0.18 -3.51 -4.35
C GLN A 119 0.94 -2.57 -4.80
N THR A 120 2.21 -2.98 -4.72
CA THR A 120 3.36 -2.20 -5.23
C THR A 120 3.19 -1.87 -6.71
N ARG A 121 2.81 -2.84 -7.54
CA ARG A 121 2.62 -2.64 -8.99
C ARG A 121 1.54 -1.60 -9.27
N LEU A 122 0.38 -1.70 -8.63
CA LEU A 122 -0.72 -0.75 -8.83
C LEU A 122 -0.42 0.63 -8.23
N THR A 123 0.34 0.71 -7.14
CA THR A 123 0.87 1.96 -6.57
C THR A 123 1.79 2.66 -7.56
N ASN A 124 2.74 1.97 -8.17
CA ASN A 124 3.63 2.57 -9.17
C ASN A 124 2.86 3.13 -10.37
N VAL A 125 1.89 2.38 -10.90
CA VAL A 125 1.05 2.88 -12.00
C VAL A 125 0.28 4.13 -11.59
N ARG A 126 -0.24 4.18 -10.35
CA ARG A 126 -0.93 5.38 -9.87
C ARG A 126 0.02 6.57 -9.69
N THR A 127 1.25 6.35 -9.26
CA THR A 127 2.29 7.39 -9.21
C THR A 127 2.55 7.97 -10.61
N GLU A 128 2.61 7.14 -11.65
CA GLU A 128 2.80 7.60 -13.04
C GLU A 128 1.61 8.47 -13.50
N GLU A 129 0.38 8.11 -13.16
CA GLU A 129 -0.80 8.91 -13.47
C GLU A 129 -0.77 10.28 -12.76
N LEU A 130 -0.44 10.29 -11.47
CA LEU A 130 -0.32 11.53 -10.70
C LEU A 130 0.80 12.42 -11.27
N THR A 131 1.93 11.82 -11.64
CA THR A 131 3.04 12.50 -12.31
C THR A 131 2.59 13.18 -13.61
N ALA A 132 1.75 12.51 -14.42
CA ALA A 132 1.21 13.12 -15.63
C ALA A 132 0.37 14.37 -15.33
N TYR A 133 -0.40 14.38 -14.23
CA TYR A 133 -1.18 15.55 -13.82
C TYR A 133 -0.32 16.73 -13.41
N GLN A 134 0.85 16.50 -12.81
CA GLN A 134 1.81 17.56 -12.49
C GLN A 134 2.22 18.36 -13.73
N TYR A 135 2.28 17.71 -14.89
CA TYR A 135 2.62 18.33 -16.17
C TYR A 135 1.39 18.73 -17.01
N ASN A 136 0.18 18.68 -16.45
CA ASN A 136 -1.08 18.86 -17.17
C ASN A 136 -1.17 17.97 -18.44
N TYR A 137 -0.61 16.77 -18.37
CA TYR A 137 -0.51 15.86 -19.50
C TYR A 137 -1.62 14.81 -19.45
N TYR A 138 -2.41 14.75 -20.53
CA TYR A 138 -3.46 13.76 -20.74
C TYR A 138 -3.15 12.98 -22.04
N PRO A 139 -2.60 11.76 -21.94
CA PRO A 139 -2.19 11.00 -23.12
C PRO A 139 -3.36 10.77 -24.08
N ASN A 140 -3.10 10.95 -25.37
CA ASN A 140 -4.10 10.65 -26.41
C ASN A 140 -4.14 9.14 -26.69
N HIS A 141 -5.34 8.57 -26.69
CA HIS A 141 -5.57 7.17 -27.02
C HIS A 141 -6.48 7.05 -28.25
N ARG A 142 -6.10 6.18 -29.19
CA ARG A 142 -6.80 6.03 -30.49
C ARG A 142 -7.67 4.77 -30.58
N GLN A 143 -7.70 3.95 -29.53
CA GLN A 143 -8.42 2.67 -29.56
C GLN A 143 -9.93 2.88 -29.35
N ASP A 144 -10.74 2.03 -29.99
CA ASP A 144 -12.20 2.04 -29.82
C ASP A 144 -12.58 1.56 -28.41
N LEU A 145 -13.17 2.45 -27.61
CA LEU A 145 -13.60 2.14 -26.26
C LEU A 145 -14.64 1.01 -26.24
N ALA A 146 -15.57 0.98 -27.19
CA ALA A 146 -16.61 -0.05 -27.22
C ALA A 146 -16.00 -1.45 -27.43
N SER A 147 -14.95 -1.55 -28.24
CA SER A 147 -14.17 -2.78 -28.42
C SER A 147 -13.46 -3.22 -27.14
N LEU A 148 -12.82 -2.29 -26.44
CA LEU A 148 -12.15 -2.58 -25.18
C LEU A 148 -13.14 -3.03 -24.10
N GLU A 149 -14.29 -2.37 -23.99
CA GLU A 149 -15.34 -2.76 -23.05
C GLU A 149 -15.93 -4.15 -23.40
N ARG A 150 -16.07 -4.49 -24.69
CA ARG A 150 -16.45 -5.86 -25.10
C ARG A 150 -15.39 -6.89 -24.68
N GLN A 151 -14.12 -6.60 -24.90
CA GLN A 151 -13.01 -7.48 -24.52
C GLN A 151 -12.95 -7.68 -23.01
N HIS A 152 -13.00 -6.58 -22.25
CA HIS A 152 -13.06 -6.59 -20.79
C HIS A 152 -14.20 -7.46 -20.27
N ARG A 153 -15.43 -7.26 -20.77
CA ARG A 153 -16.58 -8.10 -20.39
C ARG A 153 -16.36 -9.57 -20.67
N SER A 154 -15.76 -9.92 -21.81
CA SER A 154 -15.45 -11.31 -22.13
C SER A 154 -14.46 -11.93 -21.13
N ILE A 155 -13.42 -11.20 -20.75
CA ILE A 155 -12.42 -11.67 -19.78
C ILE A 155 -13.05 -11.87 -18.41
N VAL A 156 -13.82 -10.88 -17.93
CA VAL A 156 -14.56 -10.97 -16.66
C VAL A 156 -15.49 -12.18 -16.65
N ASN A 157 -16.23 -12.42 -17.74
CA ASN A 157 -17.12 -13.58 -17.83
C ASN A 157 -16.36 -14.91 -17.80
N ASN A 158 -15.17 -14.99 -18.40
CA ASN A 158 -14.33 -16.18 -18.31
C ASN A 158 -13.86 -16.44 -16.88
N PHE A 159 -13.49 -15.40 -16.13
CA PHE A 159 -13.09 -15.54 -14.74
C PHE A 159 -14.20 -16.08 -13.83
N ARG A 160 -15.46 -15.68 -14.07
CA ARG A 160 -16.62 -16.16 -13.30
C ARG A 160 -16.79 -17.68 -13.32
N ALA A 161 -16.26 -18.36 -14.33
CA ALA A 161 -16.37 -19.80 -14.45
C ALA A 161 -15.39 -20.56 -13.52
N TYR A 162 -14.29 -19.94 -13.10
CA TYR A 162 -13.17 -20.65 -12.45
C TYR A 162 -12.57 -19.96 -11.22
N ARG A 163 -12.98 -18.73 -10.90
CA ARG A 163 -12.49 -17.96 -9.73
C ARG A 163 -13.64 -17.52 -8.83
N SER A 164 -13.32 -17.01 -7.64
CA SER A 164 -14.31 -16.45 -6.72
C SER A 164 -15.09 -15.31 -7.38
N THR A 165 -16.38 -15.53 -7.61
CA THR A 165 -17.27 -14.54 -8.23
C THR A 165 -17.46 -13.31 -7.32
N ALA A 166 -17.53 -13.52 -6.00
CA ALA A 166 -17.69 -12.43 -5.04
C ALA A 166 -16.48 -11.47 -5.05
N LEU A 167 -15.26 -12.00 -5.05
CA LEU A 167 -14.03 -11.20 -5.08
C LEU A 167 -13.84 -10.53 -6.44
N LEU A 168 -14.14 -11.24 -7.54
CA LEU A 168 -14.14 -10.64 -8.88
C LEU A 168 -15.13 -9.47 -8.94
N ASP A 169 -16.35 -9.67 -8.46
CA ASP A 169 -17.39 -8.63 -8.48
C ASP A 169 -17.04 -7.44 -7.59
N ALA A 170 -16.41 -7.66 -6.44
CA ALA A 170 -15.89 -6.58 -5.62
C ALA A 170 -14.83 -5.78 -6.37
N SER A 171 -13.85 -6.47 -6.96
CA SER A 171 -12.75 -5.88 -7.73
C SER A 171 -13.26 -5.08 -8.94
N GLU A 172 -14.22 -5.61 -9.69
CA GLU A 172 -14.79 -4.92 -10.85
C GLU A 172 -15.63 -3.70 -10.46
N ARG A 173 -16.38 -3.76 -9.35
CA ARG A 173 -17.16 -2.60 -8.88
C ARG A 173 -16.28 -1.45 -8.43
N THR A 174 -15.26 -1.72 -7.63
CA THR A 174 -14.34 -0.67 -7.15
C THR A 174 -13.50 -0.11 -8.30
N TRP A 175 -13.11 -0.94 -9.27
CA TRP A 175 -12.48 -0.46 -10.50
C TRP A 175 -13.37 0.52 -11.28
N GLN A 176 -14.66 0.20 -11.45
CA GLN A 176 -15.59 1.08 -12.16
C GLN A 176 -15.78 2.41 -11.43
N GLN A 177 -15.89 2.38 -10.10
CA GLN A 177 -15.97 3.59 -9.27
C GLN A 177 -14.73 4.46 -9.46
N TYR A 178 -13.54 3.87 -9.29
CA TYR A 178 -12.27 4.55 -9.49
C TYR A 178 -12.14 5.16 -10.90
N ARG A 179 -12.45 4.38 -11.94
CA ARG A 179 -12.42 4.86 -13.32
C ARG A 179 -13.34 6.06 -13.51
N ASP A 180 -14.55 6.00 -12.97
CA ASP A 180 -15.53 7.05 -13.15
C ASP A 180 -15.11 8.33 -12.41
N THR A 181 -14.59 8.24 -11.18
CA THR A 181 -14.13 9.42 -10.42
C THR A 181 -12.87 10.04 -11.01
N VAL A 182 -11.86 9.25 -11.37
CA VAL A 182 -10.64 9.79 -11.99
C VAL A 182 -10.89 10.38 -13.37
N CYS A 183 -11.74 9.77 -14.21
CA CYS A 183 -12.06 10.35 -15.50
C CYS A 183 -12.88 11.64 -15.37
N ARG A 184 -13.73 11.78 -14.33
CA ARG A 184 -14.40 13.06 -14.02
C ARG A 184 -13.36 14.12 -13.66
N PHE A 185 -12.38 13.78 -12.82
CA PHE A 185 -11.26 14.67 -12.51
C PHE A 185 -10.52 15.11 -13.78
N GLU A 186 -10.08 14.17 -14.63
CA GLU A 186 -9.34 14.48 -15.86
C GLU A 186 -10.15 15.37 -16.82
N ARG A 187 -11.48 15.13 -16.92
CA ARG A 187 -12.39 15.94 -17.73
C ARG A 187 -12.40 17.41 -17.33
N THR A 188 -12.23 17.73 -16.04
CA THR A 188 -12.17 19.13 -15.60
C THR A 188 -10.94 19.86 -16.12
N GLY A 189 -9.89 19.15 -16.55
CA GLY A 189 -8.64 19.73 -17.08
C GLY A 189 -8.51 19.68 -18.58
N GLY A 190 -8.76 18.51 -19.17
CA GLY A 190 -8.60 18.31 -20.62
C GLY A 190 -9.91 18.17 -21.38
N GLY A 191 -11.06 18.48 -20.77
CA GLY A 191 -12.37 18.43 -21.41
C GLY A 191 -12.79 17.02 -21.84
N ASN A 192 -13.65 16.93 -22.87
CA ASN A 192 -14.20 15.65 -23.33
C ASN A 192 -13.14 14.71 -23.91
N ALA A 193 -12.07 15.25 -24.51
CA ALA A 193 -10.98 14.43 -25.03
C ALA A 193 -10.27 13.68 -23.89
N ALA A 194 -9.92 14.37 -22.79
CA ALA A 194 -9.33 13.72 -21.63
C ALA A 194 -10.28 12.69 -20.98
N TRP A 195 -11.58 12.99 -20.92
CA TRP A 195 -12.59 12.03 -20.46
C TRP A 195 -12.58 10.72 -21.27
N GLU A 196 -12.59 10.82 -22.60
CA GLU A 196 -12.60 9.66 -23.50
C GLU A 196 -11.28 8.89 -23.41
N ASN A 197 -10.16 9.60 -23.48
CA ASN A 197 -8.82 9.04 -23.36
C ASN A 197 -8.63 8.30 -22.03
N CYS A 198 -9.08 8.87 -20.91
CA CYS A 198 -9.04 8.25 -19.59
C CYS A 198 -9.79 6.91 -19.55
N ARG A 199 -11.02 6.87 -20.08
CA ARG A 199 -11.81 5.63 -20.11
C ARG A 199 -11.14 4.56 -20.96
N ILE A 200 -10.54 4.94 -22.09
CA ILE A 200 -9.79 4.02 -22.94
C ILE A 200 -8.57 3.46 -22.19
N ARG A 201 -7.75 4.35 -21.61
CA ARG A 201 -6.52 4.03 -20.86
C ARG A 201 -6.80 3.07 -19.71
N LEU A 202 -7.77 3.40 -18.86
CA LEU A 202 -8.09 2.59 -17.68
C LEU A 202 -8.76 1.27 -18.01
N THR A 203 -9.50 1.18 -19.12
CA THR A 203 -10.05 -0.10 -19.59
C THR A 203 -8.93 -1.01 -20.12
N GLN A 204 -7.93 -0.46 -20.81
CA GLN A 204 -6.75 -1.23 -21.24
C GLN A 204 -5.93 -1.72 -20.05
N GLN A 205 -5.68 -0.83 -19.09
CA GLN A 205 -4.98 -1.17 -17.87
C GLN A 205 -5.71 -2.31 -17.15
N ARG A 206 -7.03 -2.22 -16.98
CA ARG A 206 -7.80 -3.29 -16.33
C ARG A 206 -7.74 -4.62 -17.08
N ILE A 207 -7.80 -4.59 -18.41
CA ILE A 207 -7.62 -5.79 -19.24
C ILE A 207 -6.22 -6.39 -19.00
N SER A 208 -5.18 -5.57 -18.94
CA SER A 208 -3.81 -6.01 -18.65
C SER A 208 -3.72 -6.63 -17.25
N ASP A 209 -4.28 -5.98 -16.23
CA ASP A 209 -4.30 -6.46 -14.85
C ASP A 209 -4.99 -7.83 -14.74
N LEU A 210 -6.17 -7.96 -15.34
CA LEU A 210 -6.92 -9.22 -15.39
C LEU A 210 -6.14 -10.32 -16.10
N ASN A 211 -5.40 -10.01 -17.17
CA ASN A 211 -4.57 -11.00 -17.85
C ASN A 211 -3.36 -11.44 -17.00
N LEU A 212 -2.86 -10.61 -16.09
CA LEU A 212 -1.85 -11.02 -15.11
C LEU A 212 -2.45 -11.97 -14.07
N SER A 213 -3.67 -11.71 -13.59
CA SER A 213 -4.38 -12.59 -12.65
C SER A 213 -4.73 -13.97 -13.22
N ALA A 214 -4.70 -14.12 -14.54
CA ALA A 214 -4.96 -15.39 -15.22
C ALA A 214 -3.77 -16.36 -15.21
N ARG A 215 -2.56 -15.87 -14.88
CA ARG A 215 -1.34 -16.69 -14.78
C ARG A 215 -1.22 -17.34 -13.41
#